data_AF-A0A653CB85-F1
#
_entry.id   AF-A0A653CB85-F1
#
_cell.length_a   1.000
_cell.length_b   1.000
_cell.length_c   1.000
_cell.angle_alpha   90.00
_cell.angle_beta   90.00
_cell.angle_gamma   90.00
#
_symmetry.space_group_name_H-M   'P 1'
#
loop_
_entity.id
_entity.type
_entity.pdbx_description
1 polymer ?
#
loop_
_entity_poly.entity_id
_entity_poly.type
_entity_poly.pdbx_seq_one_letter_code
_entity_poly.pdbx_strand_id
1 'polypeptide(L)'
;MITFRATKLLHASSLIQSLLLKQRIAPCCNMPTDVQTLKEIATRIRILSVESTSAANSGHPTTCSSIAEILSVLFFNTMRYKVSEPRDPGSDRLVLSKGHAAPALYACWMENGLIPHSENKNVRKLGSNLEGHPTPRLNFVDVGTGSLGQGLAIANGMATLANTWTMLTSERSV
;
A
#
# COMPACT_ATOMS: atom_id res chain seq x y z
N MET A 1 4.07 6.39 -9.44
CA MET A 1 3.87 5.51 -8.27
C MET A 1 5.20 4.87 -8.00
N ILE A 2 5.70 4.92 -6.76
CA ILE A 2 7.01 4.36 -6.44
C ILE A 2 6.89 3.50 -5.19
N THR A 3 7.52 2.32 -5.22
CA THR A 3 7.62 1.37 -4.13
C THR A 3 9.10 1.14 -3.81
N PHE A 4 9.45 1.01 -2.53
CA PHE A 4 10.83 0.81 -2.09
C PHE A 4 10.93 -0.36 -1.11
N ARG A 5 12.06 -1.07 -1.18
CA ARG A 5 12.33 -2.32 -0.47
C ARG A 5 13.21 -2.07 0.76
N ALA A 6 12.69 -2.29 1.96
CA ALA A 6 13.53 -2.40 3.16
C ALA A 6 13.90 -3.88 3.40
N THR A 7 15.19 -4.19 3.55
CA THR A 7 15.67 -5.50 4.00
C THR A 7 16.40 -5.33 5.33
N LYS A 8 15.94 -6.03 6.36
CA LYS A 8 16.62 -6.17 7.67
C LYS A 8 17.30 -7.52 7.77
N LEU A 9 18.51 -7.53 8.33
CA LEU A 9 19.17 -8.65 9.00
C LEU A 9 19.52 -8.18 10.42
N LEU A 10 19.09 -8.90 11.46
CA LEU A 10 19.52 -8.69 12.85
C LEU A 10 19.99 -10.03 13.43
N HIS A 11 21.12 -9.97 14.14
CA HIS A 11 21.85 -11.11 14.70
C HIS A 11 21.13 -11.75 15.90
N ALA A 12 20.93 -13.07 15.84
CA ALA A 12 20.63 -13.91 16.99
C ALA A 12 21.38 -15.25 16.85
N SER A 13 21.86 -15.77 17.99
CA SER A 13 22.57 -17.05 18.20
C SER A 13 22.13 -18.19 17.25
N SER A 14 23.07 -19.04 16.83
CA SER A 14 22.88 -20.07 15.79
C SER A 14 21.71 -21.05 16.04
N LEU A 15 21.32 -21.27 17.31
CA LEU A 15 20.13 -22.04 17.69
C LEU A 15 18.83 -21.25 17.53
N ILE A 16 18.86 -19.94 17.79
CA ILE A 16 17.74 -19.02 17.55
C ILE A 16 17.62 -18.73 16.04
N GLN A 17 18.69 -18.78 15.26
CA GLN A 17 18.66 -18.59 13.82
C GLN A 17 17.83 -19.68 13.11
N SER A 18 17.92 -20.94 13.56
CA SER A 18 17.06 -22.05 13.10
C SER A 18 15.57 -21.84 13.48
N LEU A 19 15.29 -21.27 14.66
CA LEU A 19 13.93 -20.97 15.12
C LEU A 19 13.32 -19.69 14.50
N LEU A 20 14.14 -18.66 14.23
CA LEU A 20 13.74 -17.38 13.63
C LEU A 20 13.72 -17.41 12.10
N LEU A 21 14.43 -18.34 11.44
CA LEU A 21 14.23 -18.61 10.01
C LEU A 21 12.82 -19.14 9.70
N LYS A 22 12.09 -19.62 10.71
CA LYS A 22 10.63 -19.91 10.63
C LYS A 22 9.74 -18.67 10.81
N GLN A 23 10.30 -17.51 11.16
CA GLN A 23 9.65 -16.20 11.13
C GLN A 23 10.25 -15.33 10.02
N ARG A 24 10.61 -15.93 8.86
CA ARG A 24 10.61 -15.17 7.61
C ARG A 24 9.31 -14.38 7.58
N ILE A 25 9.39 -13.08 7.31
CA ILE A 25 8.23 -12.28 6.85
C ILE A 25 7.66 -13.12 5.72
N ALA A 26 6.64 -13.90 6.04
CA ALA A 26 5.99 -14.75 5.07
C ALA A 26 5.49 -13.78 4.00
N PRO A 27 5.53 -14.12 2.69
CA PRO A 27 4.52 -13.55 1.82
C PRO A 27 3.22 -13.76 2.58
N CYS A 28 2.57 -12.68 3.00
CA CYS A 28 1.34 -12.76 3.78
C CYS A 28 0.43 -13.73 3.02
N CYS A 29 0.35 -14.97 3.54
CA CYS A 29 -0.34 -16.15 3.01
C CYS A 29 -0.76 -16.12 1.52
N ASN A 30 -0.14 -16.95 0.68
CA ASN A 30 -0.70 -17.37 -0.63
C ASN A 30 -1.32 -16.23 -1.47
N MET A 31 -0.59 -15.13 -1.64
CA MET A 31 -1.04 -14.06 -2.54
C MET A 31 -1.23 -14.63 -3.96
N PRO A 32 -2.31 -14.27 -4.67
CA PRO A 32 -2.57 -14.84 -5.99
C PRO A 32 -1.38 -14.58 -6.93
N THR A 33 -0.72 -15.66 -7.34
CA THR A 33 0.34 -15.61 -8.34
C THR A 33 -0.20 -15.75 -9.76
N ASP A 34 -1.46 -16.15 -9.91
CA ASP A 34 -2.07 -16.32 -11.21
C ASP A 34 -2.56 -14.98 -11.77
N VAL A 35 -2.28 -14.77 -13.06
CA VAL A 35 -2.60 -13.54 -13.78
C VAL A 35 -4.11 -13.30 -13.83
N GLN A 36 -4.92 -14.35 -13.80
CA GLN A 36 -6.38 -14.24 -13.92
C GLN A 36 -6.98 -13.61 -12.66
N THR A 37 -6.58 -14.06 -11.47
CA THR A 37 -6.99 -13.45 -10.20
C THR A 37 -6.55 -11.99 -10.10
N LEU A 38 -5.35 -11.64 -10.58
CA LEU A 38 -4.89 -10.24 -10.59
C LEU A 38 -5.73 -9.35 -11.52
N LYS A 39 -6.22 -9.89 -12.65
CA LYS A 39 -7.17 -9.19 -13.54
C LYS A 39 -8.55 -9.03 -12.89
N GLU A 40 -9.01 -10.03 -12.15
CA GLU A 40 -10.28 -9.97 -11.42
C GLU A 40 -10.21 -8.95 -10.29
N ILE A 41 -9.10 -8.90 -9.54
CA ILE A 41 -8.85 -7.87 -8.52
C ILE A 41 -8.85 -6.48 -9.17
N ALA A 42 -8.13 -6.29 -10.29
CA ALA A 42 -8.15 -5.02 -11.03
C ALA A 42 -9.58 -4.62 -11.44
N THR A 43 -10.40 -5.59 -11.84
CA THR A 43 -11.81 -5.38 -12.17
C THR A 43 -12.61 -4.94 -10.94
N ARG A 44 -12.42 -5.58 -9.78
CA ARG A 44 -13.07 -5.17 -8.52
C ARG A 44 -12.63 -3.79 -8.05
N ILE A 45 -11.35 -3.44 -8.20
CA ILE A 45 -10.85 -2.07 -7.94
C ILE A 45 -11.62 -1.03 -8.77
N ARG A 46 -11.88 -1.31 -10.05
CA ARG A 46 -12.70 -0.43 -10.90
C ARG A 46 -14.12 -0.30 -10.41
N ILE A 47 -14.77 -1.43 -10.13
CA ILE A 47 -16.16 -1.47 -9.65
C ILE A 47 -16.29 -0.64 -8.36
N LEU A 48 -15.46 -0.92 -7.35
CA LEU A 48 -15.48 -0.19 -6.08
C LEU A 48 -15.21 1.32 -6.26
N SER A 49 -14.31 1.68 -7.18
CA SER A 49 -14.03 3.09 -7.50
C SER A 49 -15.22 3.79 -8.16
N VAL A 50 -15.93 3.12 -9.09
CA VAL A 50 -17.15 3.65 -9.70
C VAL A 50 -18.26 3.78 -8.67
N GLU A 51 -18.49 2.75 -7.85
CA GLU A 51 -19.52 2.75 -6.81
C GLU A 51 -19.31 3.86 -5.78
N SER A 52 -18.09 4.00 -5.24
CA SER A 52 -17.78 5.02 -4.23
C SER A 52 -17.94 6.43 -4.77
N THR A 53 -17.41 6.69 -5.97
CA THR A 53 -17.53 8.02 -6.60
C THR A 53 -18.97 8.34 -7.00
N SER A 54 -19.76 7.34 -7.40
CA SER A 54 -21.19 7.51 -7.70
C SER A 54 -21.99 7.79 -6.42
N ALA A 55 -21.74 7.04 -5.33
CA ALA A 55 -22.39 7.25 -4.04
C ALA A 55 -22.06 8.63 -3.43
N ALA A 56 -20.84 9.13 -3.68
CA ALA A 56 -20.42 10.46 -3.28
C ALA A 56 -20.91 11.58 -4.22
N ASN A 57 -21.47 11.23 -5.39
CA ASN A 57 -21.73 12.16 -6.50
C ASN A 57 -20.51 13.04 -6.85
N SER A 58 -19.30 12.49 -6.67
CA SER A 58 -18.04 13.23 -6.70
C SER A 58 -16.84 12.30 -6.75
N GLY A 59 -15.83 12.62 -7.56
CA GLY A 59 -14.55 11.89 -7.60
C GLY A 59 -14.04 11.64 -9.01
N HIS A 60 -13.06 10.74 -9.14
CA HIS A 60 -12.32 10.50 -10.40
C HIS A 60 -12.26 9.01 -10.77
N PRO A 61 -13.39 8.39 -11.17
CA PRO A 61 -13.44 6.95 -11.45
C PRO A 61 -12.55 6.53 -12.64
N THR A 62 -12.46 7.35 -13.68
CA THR A 62 -11.60 7.06 -14.85
C THR A 62 -10.12 7.04 -14.49
N THR A 63 -9.70 8.00 -13.65
CA THR A 63 -8.35 8.03 -13.08
C THR A 63 -8.07 6.79 -12.21
N CYS A 64 -9.05 6.31 -11.46
CA CYS A 64 -8.92 5.08 -10.68
C CYS A 64 -8.73 3.86 -11.62
N SER A 65 -9.56 3.76 -12.67
CA SER A 65 -9.52 2.67 -13.64
C SER A 65 -8.21 2.57 -14.42
N SER A 66 -7.49 3.68 -14.62
CA SER A 66 -6.22 3.69 -15.36
C SER A 66 -5.03 3.09 -14.61
N ILE A 67 -5.16 2.81 -13.31
CA ILE A 67 -4.09 2.22 -12.48
C ILE A 67 -4.50 0.91 -11.82
N ALA A 68 -5.66 0.36 -12.16
CA ALA A 68 -6.21 -0.80 -11.48
C ALA A 68 -5.29 -2.03 -11.58
N GLU A 69 -4.73 -2.32 -12.76
CA GLU A 69 -3.76 -3.42 -12.95
C GLU A 69 -2.47 -3.19 -12.17
N ILE A 70 -1.97 -1.95 -12.15
CA ILE A 70 -0.71 -1.66 -11.46
C ILE A 70 -0.92 -1.83 -9.95
N LEU A 71 -2.04 -1.36 -9.43
CA LEU A 71 -2.38 -1.54 -8.02
C LEU A 71 -2.65 -3.00 -7.68
N SER A 72 -3.33 -3.77 -8.54
CA SER A 72 -3.57 -5.19 -8.27
C SER A 72 -2.26 -5.97 -8.19
N VAL A 73 -1.33 -5.74 -9.11
CA VAL A 73 0.01 -6.37 -9.06
C VAL A 73 0.81 -5.91 -7.83
N LEU A 74 0.83 -4.61 -7.54
CA LEU A 74 1.60 -4.13 -6.39
C LEU A 74 1.06 -4.65 -5.07
N PHE A 75 -0.23 -4.54 -4.81
CA PHE A 75 -0.83 -4.94 -3.53
C PHE A 75 -0.93 -6.45 -3.37
N PHE A 76 -1.16 -7.18 -4.47
CA PHE A 76 -1.52 -8.60 -4.42
C PHE A 76 -0.48 -9.54 -5.00
N ASN A 77 0.72 -9.04 -5.34
CA ASN A 77 1.80 -9.87 -5.82
C ASN A 77 3.20 -9.37 -5.42
N THR A 78 3.46 -8.06 -5.56
CA THR A 78 4.83 -7.54 -5.46
C THR A 78 5.22 -6.97 -4.10
N MET A 79 4.37 -6.12 -3.49
CA MET A 79 4.71 -5.44 -2.25
C MET A 79 4.66 -6.39 -1.06
N ARG A 80 5.59 -6.21 -0.13
CA ARG A 80 5.64 -6.90 1.14
C ARG A 80 5.13 -5.96 2.22
N TYR A 81 4.01 -6.28 2.83
CA TYR A 81 3.44 -5.50 3.92
C TYR A 81 2.56 -6.39 4.81
N LYS A 82 2.26 -5.91 6.01
CA LYS A 82 1.33 -6.58 6.92
C LYS A 82 0.02 -5.80 6.98
N VAL A 83 -1.09 -6.45 6.61
CA VAL A 83 -2.43 -5.85 6.72
C VAL A 83 -2.75 -5.49 8.18
N SER A 84 -2.40 -6.37 9.12
CA SER A 84 -2.60 -6.15 10.57
C SER A 84 -1.70 -5.05 11.16
N GLU A 85 -0.62 -4.68 10.48
CA GLU A 85 0.36 -3.71 10.95
C GLU A 85 0.85 -2.80 9.79
N PRO A 86 0.00 -1.92 9.22
CA PRO A 86 0.33 -1.14 8.03
C PRO A 86 1.52 -0.19 8.19
N ARG A 87 1.91 0.11 9.44
CA ARG A 87 3.05 0.97 9.77
C ARG A 87 4.33 0.19 10.06
N ASP A 88 4.35 -1.12 9.90
CA ASP A 88 5.54 -1.96 10.14
C ASP A 88 6.77 -1.41 9.36
N PRO A 89 7.89 -1.11 10.03
CA PRO A 89 9.07 -0.53 9.38
C PRO A 89 9.73 -1.41 8.31
N GLY A 90 9.46 -2.72 8.31
CA GLY A 90 9.94 -3.67 7.30
C GLY A 90 9.02 -3.77 6.08
N SER A 91 7.87 -3.11 6.09
CA SER A 91 6.93 -3.10 4.97
C SER A 91 7.39 -2.14 3.86
N ASP A 92 7.16 -2.55 2.62
CA ASP A 92 7.32 -1.70 1.45
C ASP A 92 6.27 -0.56 1.52
N ARG A 93 6.69 0.64 1.13
CA ARG A 93 5.85 1.85 1.20
C ARG A 93 5.30 2.20 -0.18
N LEU A 94 4.03 2.64 -0.23
CA LEU A 94 3.39 3.09 -1.46
C LEU A 94 2.91 4.53 -1.33
N VAL A 95 3.44 5.40 -2.18
CA VAL A 95 2.98 6.80 -2.28
C VAL A 95 2.17 6.99 -3.54
N LEU A 96 0.86 7.23 -3.38
CA LEU A 96 -0.05 7.55 -4.48
C LEU A 96 0.05 9.05 -4.82
N SER A 97 1.08 9.42 -5.59
CA SER A 97 1.31 10.82 -6.00
C SER A 97 0.15 11.41 -6.82
N LYS A 98 -0.55 10.58 -7.62
CA LYS A 98 -1.83 10.92 -8.24
C LYS A 98 -2.98 10.81 -7.25
N GLY A 99 -2.94 11.64 -6.19
CA GLY A 99 -3.82 11.51 -5.02
C GLY A 99 -5.31 11.52 -5.35
N HIS A 100 -5.73 12.14 -6.45
CA HIS A 100 -7.14 12.17 -6.84
C HIS A 100 -7.71 10.79 -7.24
N ALA A 101 -6.86 9.76 -7.38
CA ALA A 101 -7.24 8.34 -7.50
C ALA A 101 -7.38 7.61 -6.15
N ALA A 102 -7.62 8.35 -5.05
CA ALA A 102 -7.79 7.79 -3.70
C ALA A 102 -8.79 6.62 -3.64
N PRO A 103 -9.95 6.64 -4.33
CA PRO A 103 -10.88 5.50 -4.31
C PRO A 103 -10.26 4.17 -4.73
N ALA A 104 -9.34 4.17 -5.70
CA ALA A 104 -8.64 2.94 -6.10
C ALA A 104 -7.71 2.41 -4.99
N LEU A 105 -7.05 3.29 -4.25
CA LEU A 105 -6.23 2.91 -3.10
C LEU A 105 -7.10 2.32 -1.99
N TYR A 106 -8.23 2.95 -1.68
CA TYR A 106 -9.17 2.44 -0.69
C TYR A 106 -9.74 1.08 -1.11
N ALA A 107 -10.06 0.90 -2.39
CA ALA A 107 -10.50 -0.38 -2.92
C ALA A 107 -9.45 -1.49 -2.69
N CYS A 108 -8.15 -1.21 -2.84
CA CYS A 108 -7.10 -2.20 -2.54
C CYS A 108 -7.08 -2.58 -1.05
N TRP A 109 -7.27 -1.62 -0.15
CA TRP A 109 -7.36 -1.86 1.29
C TRP A 109 -8.69 -2.48 1.73
N MET A 110 -9.74 -2.43 0.90
CA MET A 110 -10.95 -3.23 1.09
C MET A 110 -10.71 -4.68 0.68
N GLU A 111 -10.13 -4.87 -0.50
CA GLU A 111 -9.80 -6.20 -1.04
C GLU A 111 -8.80 -6.98 -0.17
N ASN A 112 -7.92 -6.31 0.58
CA ASN A 112 -7.04 -6.97 1.55
C ASN A 112 -7.64 -7.10 2.96
N GLY A 113 -8.88 -6.64 3.16
CA GLY A 113 -9.65 -6.81 4.39
C GLY A 113 -9.41 -5.78 5.49
N LEU A 114 -8.55 -4.77 5.29
CA LEU A 114 -8.33 -3.74 6.31
C LEU A 114 -9.52 -2.77 6.45
N ILE A 115 -10.13 -2.42 5.32
CA ILE A 115 -11.31 -1.55 5.26
C ILE A 115 -12.54 -2.42 5.01
N PRO A 116 -13.57 -2.38 5.87
CA PRO A 116 -14.83 -3.06 5.56
C PRO A 116 -15.45 -2.54 4.26
N HIS A 117 -15.93 -3.42 3.38
CA HIS A 117 -16.59 -3.00 2.12
C HIS A 117 -17.82 -2.10 2.35
N SER A 118 -18.46 -2.16 3.52
CA SER A 118 -19.56 -1.27 3.91
C SER A 118 -19.14 0.21 3.92
N GLU A 119 -17.86 0.49 4.14
CA GLU A 119 -17.31 1.85 4.14
C GLU A 119 -17.16 2.44 2.73
N ASN A 120 -17.29 1.64 1.66
CA ASN A 120 -17.08 2.11 0.29
C ASN A 120 -17.96 3.31 -0.09
N LYS A 121 -19.18 3.38 0.46
CA LYS A 121 -20.15 4.46 0.20
C LYS A 121 -19.94 5.71 1.08
N ASN A 122 -18.96 5.67 2.00
CA ASN A 122 -18.62 6.78 2.90
C ASN A 122 -17.47 7.65 2.37
N VAL A 123 -16.95 7.37 1.17
CA VAL A 123 -15.93 8.22 0.53
C VAL A 123 -16.45 9.65 0.36
N ARG A 124 -15.65 10.65 0.75
CA ARG A 124 -15.96 12.10 0.72
C ARG A 124 -17.14 12.54 1.59
N LYS A 125 -17.70 11.68 2.46
CA LYS A 125 -18.71 12.11 3.41
C LYS A 125 -18.08 12.87 4.58
N LEU A 126 -18.79 13.89 5.07
CA LEU A 126 -18.34 14.66 6.23
C LEU A 126 -18.18 13.72 7.45
N GLY A 127 -17.03 13.82 8.12
CA GLY A 127 -16.70 12.96 9.26
C GLY A 127 -16.13 11.58 8.89
N SER A 128 -16.11 11.21 7.61
CA SER A 128 -15.45 9.98 7.13
C SER A 128 -13.94 10.15 7.10
N ASN A 129 -13.21 9.07 7.41
CA ASN A 129 -11.76 9.03 7.20
C ASN A 129 -11.39 8.82 5.72
N LEU A 130 -12.33 8.32 4.89
CA LEU A 130 -12.13 8.08 3.47
C LEU A 130 -12.32 9.38 2.66
N GLU A 131 -11.28 10.20 2.65
CA GLU A 131 -11.29 11.51 2.00
C GLU A 131 -11.13 11.44 0.47
N GLY A 132 -11.43 12.55 -0.21
CA GLY A 132 -11.27 12.65 -1.67
C GLY A 132 -9.82 12.55 -2.17
N HIS A 133 -8.86 12.64 -1.25
CA HIS A 133 -7.43 12.42 -1.44
C HIS A 133 -6.87 11.63 -0.24
N PRO A 134 -5.79 10.84 -0.38
CA PRO A 134 -5.21 10.10 0.74
C PRO A 134 -4.71 11.05 1.83
N THR A 135 -5.03 10.74 3.09
CA THR A 135 -4.54 11.52 4.24
C THR A 135 -3.88 10.60 5.29
N PRO A 136 -2.84 11.06 6.01
CA PRO A 136 -2.17 10.26 7.04
C PRO A 136 -3.01 9.94 8.29
N ARG A 137 -4.28 10.38 8.34
CA ARG A 137 -5.26 9.92 9.33
C ARG A 137 -5.55 8.43 9.16
N LEU A 138 -5.43 7.92 7.93
CA LEU A 138 -5.43 6.50 7.62
C LEU A 138 -4.05 5.93 7.92
N ASN A 139 -3.98 4.88 8.74
CA ASN A 139 -2.71 4.32 9.22
C ASN A 139 -1.81 3.75 8.10
N PHE A 140 -2.41 3.33 6.99
CA PHE A 140 -1.76 2.83 5.79
C PHE A 140 -1.33 3.91 4.78
N VAL A 141 -1.59 5.18 5.06
CA VAL A 141 -1.15 6.31 4.24
C VAL A 141 -0.01 7.03 4.97
N ASP A 142 1.19 6.96 4.40
CA ASP A 142 2.37 7.64 4.98
C ASP A 142 2.33 9.15 4.76
N VAL A 143 1.78 9.60 3.62
CA VAL A 143 1.90 10.97 3.12
C VAL A 143 0.57 11.43 2.54
N GLY A 144 0.15 12.64 2.91
CA GLY A 144 -0.99 13.30 2.27
C GLY A 144 -0.65 13.71 0.84
N THR A 145 -1.44 13.28 -0.13
CA THR A 145 -1.25 13.65 -1.54
C THR A 145 -2.50 14.34 -2.11
N GLY A 146 -2.42 14.88 -3.32
CA GLY A 146 -3.53 15.56 -4.00
C GLY A 146 -3.04 16.70 -4.87
N SER A 147 -2.13 17.51 -4.34
CA SER A 147 -1.31 18.42 -5.14
C SER A 147 -0.30 17.61 -5.96
N LEU A 148 -0.43 17.70 -7.29
CA LEU A 148 0.36 16.89 -8.22
C LEU A 148 1.86 17.16 -8.06
N GLY A 149 2.65 16.08 -8.12
CA GLY A 149 4.12 16.14 -8.02
C GLY A 149 4.66 15.99 -6.60
N GLN A 150 3.93 16.44 -5.55
CA GLN A 150 4.43 16.38 -4.16
C GLN A 150 4.75 14.95 -3.70
N GLY A 151 3.87 13.99 -3.99
CA GLY A 151 4.09 12.61 -3.60
C GLY A 151 5.33 11.98 -4.25
N LEU A 152 5.74 12.44 -5.44
CA LEU A 152 6.95 11.93 -6.11
C LEU A 152 8.22 12.39 -5.37
N ALA A 153 8.29 13.67 -5.03
CA ALA A 153 9.42 14.23 -4.29
C ALA A 153 9.57 13.59 -2.91
N ILE A 154 8.45 13.40 -2.20
CA ILE A 154 8.44 12.78 -0.87
C ILE A 154 8.84 11.31 -0.95
N ALA A 155 8.30 10.55 -1.91
CA ALA A 155 8.67 9.15 -2.13
C ALA A 155 10.18 9.00 -2.39
N ASN A 156 10.79 9.92 -3.15
CA ASN A 156 12.23 9.93 -3.37
C ASN A 156 13.01 10.12 -2.05
N GLY A 157 12.59 11.06 -1.20
CA GLY A 157 13.21 11.26 0.12
C GLY A 157 13.08 10.01 1.02
N MET A 158 11.90 9.37 1.03
CA MET A 158 11.67 8.13 1.76
C MET A 158 12.61 7.01 1.29
N ALA A 159 12.84 6.91 -0.02
CA ALA A 159 13.76 5.95 -0.62
C ALA A 159 15.21 6.16 -0.21
N THR A 160 15.67 7.41 -0.29
CA THR A 160 17.03 7.79 0.10
C THR A 160 17.26 7.42 1.55
N LEU A 161 16.32 7.76 2.45
CA LEU A 161 16.42 7.39 3.86
C LEU A 161 16.44 5.87 4.07
N ALA A 162 15.58 5.11 3.38
CA ALA A 162 15.56 3.65 3.49
C ALA A 162 16.89 3.02 3.04
N ASN A 163 17.48 3.53 1.95
CA ASN A 163 18.78 3.09 1.45
C ASN A 163 19.91 3.43 2.43
N THR A 164 19.99 4.68 2.90
CA THR A 164 21.00 5.10 3.87
C THR A 164 20.90 4.30 5.17
N TRP A 165 19.68 4.06 5.65
CA TRP A 165 19.46 3.25 6.85
C TRP A 165 19.94 1.81 6.65
N THR A 166 19.65 1.22 5.48
CA THR A 166 20.15 -0.13 5.13
C THR A 166 21.69 -0.17 5.19
N MET A 167 22.37 0.81 4.60
CA MET A 167 23.85 0.90 4.60
C MET A 167 24.44 1.04 6.01
N LEU A 168 23.91 1.95 6.82
CA LEU A 168 24.39 2.17 8.20
C LEU A 168 24.20 0.94 9.09
N THR A 169 23.18 0.11 8.82
CA THR A 169 22.96 -1.13 9.56
C THR A 169 23.79 -2.30 9.04
N SER A 170 24.26 -2.27 7.79
CA SER A 170 25.15 -3.30 7.23
C SER A 170 26.63 -3.07 7.56
N GLU A 171 27.07 -1.82 7.72
CA GLU A 171 28.47 -1.47 8.03
C GLU A 171 28.81 -1.61 9.52
N ARG A 172 27.83 -1.69 10.42
CA ARG A 172 28.05 -1.97 11.86
C ARG A 172 28.21 -3.47 12.18
N SER A 173 28.42 -4.30 11.16
CA SER A 173 28.54 -5.76 11.26
C SER A 173 29.95 -6.30 11.00
N VAL A 174 30.97 -5.42 10.94
CA VAL A 174 32.39 -5.79 10.91
C VAL A 174 33.06 -5.55 12.25
#